data_AF-A0A450X0K1-F1
#
_entry.id   AF-A0A450X0K1-F1
#
_cell.length_a   1.000
_cell.length_b   1.000
_cell.length_c   1.000
_cell.angle_alpha   90.00
_cell.angle_beta   90.00
_cell.angle_gamma   90.00
#
_symmetry.space_group_name_H-M   'P 1'
#
loop_
_entity.id
_entity.type
_entity.pdbx_description
1 polymer ?
#
loop_
_entity_poly.entity_id
_entity_poly.type
_entity_poly.pdbx_seq_one_letter_code
_entity_poly.pdbx_strand_id
1 'polypeptide(L)' 'MRPWVDVGTSVGTDITLINQERGKEFEFRVTAINRAGEGTASNTVMAVL' A
#
# COMPACT_ATOMS: atom_id res chain seq x y z
N MET A 1 17.69 -1.47 -3.77
CA MET A 1 16.34 -1.82 -3.29
C MET A 1 15.34 -1.23 -4.27
N ARG A 2 14.26 -1.95 -4.61
CA ARG A 2 13.21 -1.39 -5.49
C ARG A 2 12.43 -0.32 -4.71
N PRO A 3 12.13 0.85 -5.31
CA PRO A 3 11.31 1.85 -4.64
C PRO A 3 9.89 1.33 -4.45
N TRP A 4 9.23 1.81 -3.40
CA TRP A 4 7.79 1.60 -3.22
C TRP A 4 7.01 2.39 -4.26
N VAL A 5 5.91 1.82 -4.73
CA VAL A 5 5.02 2.43 -5.72
C VAL A 5 3.67 2.68 -5.05
N ASP A 6 3.14 3.89 -5.20
CA ASP A 6 1.77 4.20 -4.79
C ASP A 6 0.79 3.47 -5.73
N VAL A 7 -0.08 2.66 -5.13
CA VAL A 7 -1.07 1.83 -5.83
C VAL A 7 -2.50 2.28 -5.53
N GLY A 8 -2.70 3.25 -4.63
CA GLY A 8 -4.01 3.78 -4.31
C GLY A 8 -4.05 4.59 -3.01
N THR A 9 -4.97 5.55 -2.96
CA THR A 9 -5.26 6.38 -1.79
C THR A 9 -6.73 6.22 -1.40
N SER A 10 -7.00 6.13 -0.11
CA SER A 10 -8.36 6.13 0.45
C SER A 10 -8.52 7.24 1.48
N VAL A 11 -9.72 7.81 1.54
CA VAL A 11 -10.14 8.72 2.62
C VAL A 11 -10.65 7.92 3.83
N GLY A 12 -11.03 6.65 3.61
CA GLY A 12 -11.40 5.70 4.66
C GLY A 12 -10.20 4.89 5.16
N THR A 13 -10.49 3.85 5.95
CA THR A 13 -9.49 2.93 6.52
C THR A 13 -9.28 1.67 5.67
N ASP A 14 -9.87 1.63 4.48
CA ASP A 14 -9.82 0.48 3.57
C ASP A 14 -9.76 0.93 2.10
N ILE A 15 -9.19 0.05 1.27
CA ILE A 15 -9.15 0.16 -0.20
C ILE A 15 -9.11 -1.25 -0.79
N THR A 16 -9.75 -1.44 -1.95
CA THR A 16 -9.65 -2.69 -2.72
C THR A 16 -8.82 -2.46 -3.97
N LEU A 17 -7.67 -3.15 -4.08
CA LEU A 17 -6.84 -3.14 -5.28
C LEU A 17 -7.32 -4.23 -6.24
N ILE A 18 -7.66 -3.84 -7.47
CA ILE A 18 -8.10 -4.75 -8.53
C ILE A 18 -6.96 -5.02 -9.53
N ASN A 19 -7.14 -6.04 -10.37
CA ASN A 19 -6.22 -6.39 -11.48
C ASN A 19 -4.77 -6.65 -11.04
N GLN A 20 -4.58 -7.19 -9.84
CA GLN A 20 -3.27 -7.65 -9.39
C GLN A 20 -2.91 -8.98 -10.08
N GLU A 21 -1.63 -9.16 -10.36
CA GLU A 21 -1.09 -10.39 -10.94
C GLU A 21 -1.30 -11.56 -9.97
N ARG A 22 -1.85 -12.69 -10.45
CA ARG A 22 -2.12 -13.87 -9.62
C ARG A 22 -0.87 -14.69 -9.38
N GLY A 23 -0.79 -15.35 -8.21
CA GLY A 23 0.32 -16.23 -7.86
C GLY A 23 1.64 -15.49 -7.60
N LYS A 24 1.60 -14.16 -7.54
CA LYS A 24 2.76 -13.31 -7.25
C LYS A 24 2.68 -12.79 -5.83
N GLU A 25 3.84 -12.80 -5.18
CA GLU A 25 4.01 -12.23 -3.86
C GLU A 25 4.15 -10.70 -3.96
N PHE A 26 3.33 -10.02 -3.18
CA PHE A 26 3.36 -8.58 -3.03
C PHE A 26 3.55 -8.21 -1.56
N GLU A 27 4.30 -7.15 -1.37
CA GLU A 27 4.43 -6.47 -0.09
C GLU A 27 3.59 -5.19 -0.13
N PHE A 28 2.83 -4.95 0.94
CA PHE A 28 1.99 -3.78 1.10
C PHE A 28 2.32 -3.07 2.41
N ARG A 29 2.26 -1.74 2.36
CA ARG A 29 2.35 -0.86 3.53
C ARG A 29 1.49 0.37 3.28
N VAL A 30 1.09 1.04 4.35
CA VAL A 30 0.26 2.25 4.27
C VAL A 30 1.00 3.42 4.90
N THR A 31 0.88 4.61 4.30
CA THR A 31 1.30 5.88 4.90
C THR A 31 0.07 6.74 5.16
N ALA A 32 0.00 7.38 6.33
CA ALA A 32 -1.06 8.34 6.63
C ALA A 32 -0.70 9.71 6.04
N ILE A 33 -1.68 10.43 5.49
CA ILE A 33 -1.48 11.76 4.90
C ILE A 33 -2.25 12.80 5.71
N ASN A 34 -1.58 13.89 6.08
CA ASN A 34 -2.22 15.05 6.71
C ASN A 34 -1.69 16.36 6.11
N ARG A 35 -2.08 17.51 6.66
CA ARG A 35 -1.66 18.84 6.15
C ARG A 35 -0.13 19.04 6.14
N ALA A 36 0.62 18.35 7.01
CA ALA A 36 2.07 18.42 7.05
C ALA A 36 2.76 17.48 6.03
N GLY A 37 2.01 16.57 5.41
CA GLY A 37 2.50 15.62 4.41
C GLY A 37 2.25 14.17 4.80
N GLU A 38 3.10 13.28 4.25
CA GLU A 38 3.07 11.84 4.51
C GLU A 38 3.77 11.49 5.83
N GLY A 39 3.12 10.66 6.63
CA GLY A 39 3.68 10.09 7.85
C GLY A 39 4.56 8.86 7.57
N THR A 40 5.08 8.28 8.65
CA THR A 40 5.86 7.03 8.59
C THR A 40 5.00 5.88 8.07
N ALA A 41 5.61 5.01 7.25
CA ALA A 41 4.95 3.81 6.77
C ALA A 41 4.63 2.83 7.92
N SER A 42 3.53 2.09 7.77
CA SER A 42 3.17 0.99 8.64
C SER A 42 4.18 -0.16 8.59
N ASN A 43 3.94 -1.20 9.39
CA ASN A 43 4.53 -2.50 9.13
C ASN A 43 4.17 -2.99 7.72
N THR A 44 5.08 -3.76 7.13
CA THR A 44 4.86 -4.43 5.86
C THR A 44 4.00 -5.68 6.07
N VAL A 45 3.04 -5.90 5.19
CA VAL A 45 2.24 -7.13 5.10
C VAL A 45 2.49 -7.76 3.74
N MET A 46 2.67 -9.07 3.73
CA MET A 46 2.92 -9.88 2.54
C MET A 46 1.64 -10.61 2.15
N ALA A 47 1.31 -10.62 0.86
CA ALA A 47 0.16 -11.36 0.34
C ALA A 47 0.43 -11.93 -1.05
N VAL A 48 -0.26 -13.05 -1.34
CA VAL A 48 -0.32 -13.69 -2.66
C VAL A 48 -1.79 -13.81 -3.02
N LEU A 49 -2.14 -13.44 -4.26
CA LEU A 49 -3.49 -13.58 -4.80
C LEU A 49 -3.73 -14.96 -5.42
#